data_AF-A0A932QZV9-F1
#
_entry.id   AF-A0A932QZV9-F1
#
_cell.length_a   1.000
_cell.length_b   1.000
_cell.length_c   1.000
_cell.angle_alpha   90.00
_cell.angle_beta   90.00
_cell.angle_gamma   90.00
#
_symmetry.space_group_name_H-M   'P 1'
#
loop_
_entity.id
_entity.type
_entity.pdbx_description
1 polymer ?
#
loop_
_entity_poly.entity_id
_entity_poly.type
_entity_poly.pdbx_seq_one_letter_code
_entity_poly.pdbx_strand_id
1 'polypeptide(L)'
;MNEKYLETVRNKQEEEKQKMIEVLKEAPVIAFACKKIGIGRSTYYRWIEEDEKFKRESEEALQDGTAFVIGIGEVQLFRMVKEGKMPAISFLLRHRHAAYGGKPEKVNSQIEVTTPEQDEIIRKAMESAIFPSIINLMTSPDNLCQTS
;
A
#
# COMPACT_ATOMS: atom_id res chain seq x y z
N MET A 1 -18.73 2.06 41.60
CA MET A 1 -18.62 2.58 40.22
C MET A 1 -19.80 2.02 39.43
N ASN A 2 -20.57 2.84 38.71
CA ASN A 2 -21.87 2.43 38.15
C ASN A 2 -21.69 1.70 36.81
N GLU A 3 -22.09 0.43 36.74
CA GLU A 3 -21.89 -0.46 35.59
C GLU A 3 -22.42 0.12 34.27
N LYS A 4 -23.57 0.81 34.33
CA LYS A 4 -24.20 1.49 33.18
C LYS A 4 -23.32 2.57 32.54
N TYR A 5 -22.49 3.26 33.32
CA TYR A 5 -21.60 4.30 32.80
C TYR A 5 -20.45 3.69 31.98
N LEU A 6 -19.86 2.59 32.46
CA LEU A 6 -18.78 1.89 31.78
C LEU A 6 -19.22 1.29 30.44
N GLU A 7 -20.46 0.81 30.37
CA GLU A 7 -21.06 0.36 29.10
C GLU A 7 -21.21 1.50 28.10
N THR A 8 -21.69 2.67 28.54
CA THR A 8 -21.84 3.85 27.67
C THR A 8 -20.50 4.31 27.09
N VAL A 9 -19.45 4.31 27.90
CA VAL A 9 -18.09 4.68 27.45
C VAL A 9 -17.56 3.69 26.42
N ARG A 10 -17.73 2.38 26.64
CA ARG A 10 -17.31 1.34 25.70
C ARG A 10 -18.03 1.44 24.36
N ASN A 11 -19.35 1.65 24.37
CA ASN A 11 -20.13 1.80 23.15
C ASN A 11 -19.67 3.00 22.34
N LYS A 12 -19.41 4.14 23.00
CA LYS A 12 -18.86 5.33 22.34
C LYS A 12 -17.48 5.06 21.72
N GLN A 13 -16.61 4.37 22.44
CA GLN A 13 -15.28 4.02 21.93
C GLN A 13 -15.36 3.13 20.68
N GLU A 14 -16.28 2.16 20.67
CA GLU A 14 -16.47 1.28 19.50
C GLU A 14 -17.03 2.05 18.30
N GLU A 15 -17.95 3.00 18.52
CA GLU A 15 -18.41 3.90 17.45
C GLU A 15 -17.28 4.77 16.89
N GLU A 16 -16.39 5.28 17.75
CA GLU A 16 -15.24 6.08 17.32
C GLU A 16 -14.23 5.24 16.52
N LYS A 17 -13.99 3.99 16.94
CA LYS A 17 -13.18 3.02 16.17
C LYS A 17 -13.78 2.76 14.81
N GLN A 18 -15.09 2.47 14.72
CA GLN A 18 -15.74 2.24 13.43
C GLN A 18 -15.64 3.46 12.51
N LYS A 19 -15.85 4.67 13.04
CA LYS A 19 -15.67 5.91 12.28
C LYS A 19 -14.22 6.09 11.80
N MET A 20 -13.24 5.70 12.60
CA MET A 20 -11.82 5.73 12.21
C MET A 20 -11.59 4.83 10.99
N ILE A 21 -12.08 3.59 11.03
CA ILE A 21 -11.97 2.63 9.92
C ILE A 21 -12.56 3.20 8.62
N GLU A 22 -13.79 3.73 8.68
CA GLU A 22 -14.44 4.30 7.49
C GLU A 22 -13.68 5.51 6.92
N VAL A 23 -13.13 6.37 7.78
CA VAL A 23 -12.32 7.50 7.32
C VAL A 23 -11.01 7.04 6.68
N LEU A 24 -10.36 6.00 7.21
CA LEU A 24 -9.10 5.49 6.67
C LEU A 24 -9.26 4.88 5.27
N LYS A 25 -10.41 4.26 4.97
CA LYS A 25 -10.75 3.75 3.62
C LYS A 25 -10.84 4.86 2.57
N GLU A 26 -11.14 6.09 2.96
CA GLU A 26 -11.18 7.24 2.04
C GLU A 26 -9.88 8.05 2.04
N ALA A 27 -9.27 8.17 3.22
CA ALA A 27 -8.12 9.02 3.48
C ALA A 27 -7.13 8.27 4.37
N PRO A 28 -6.16 7.52 3.80
CA PRO A 28 -5.20 6.68 4.52
C PRO A 28 -4.09 7.51 5.20
N VAL A 29 -4.46 8.58 5.89
CA VAL A 29 -3.56 9.50 6.60
C VAL A 29 -4.03 9.61 8.04
N ILE A 30 -3.38 8.89 8.95
CA ILE A 30 -3.78 8.76 10.36
C ILE A 30 -3.99 10.13 11.01
N ALA A 31 -3.07 11.08 10.83
CA ALA A 31 -3.18 12.41 11.42
C ALA A 31 -4.43 13.17 10.96
N PHE A 32 -4.79 13.04 9.68
CA PHE A 32 -6.01 13.62 9.12
C PHE A 32 -7.24 12.91 9.66
N ALA A 33 -7.23 11.57 9.69
CA ALA A 33 -8.33 10.77 10.17
C ALA A 33 -8.64 11.05 11.66
N CYS A 34 -7.61 11.07 12.52
CA CYS A 34 -7.73 11.47 13.93
C CYS A 34 -8.34 12.88 14.09
N LYS A 35 -7.92 13.84 13.27
CA LYS A 35 -8.49 15.19 13.26
C LYS A 35 -9.95 15.21 12.81
N LYS A 36 -10.31 14.42 11.79
CA LYS A 36 -11.68 14.32 11.23
C LYS A 36 -12.65 13.73 12.24
N ILE A 37 -12.25 12.73 13.01
CA ILE A 37 -13.10 12.08 14.03
C ILE A 37 -13.02 12.73 15.41
N GLY A 38 -12.04 13.61 15.65
CA GLY A 38 -11.91 14.38 16.90
C GLY A 38 -11.17 13.65 18.03
N ILE A 39 -10.27 12.71 17.71
CA ILE A 39 -9.44 12.02 18.71
C ILE A 39 -7.96 12.41 18.59
N GLY A 40 -7.20 12.19 19.67
CA GLY A 40 -5.75 12.32 19.64
C GLY A 40 -5.07 11.12 18.95
N ARG A 41 -3.91 11.34 18.32
CA ARG A 41 -3.09 10.26 17.73
C ARG A 41 -2.68 9.21 18.77
N SER A 42 -2.39 9.63 20.01
CA SER A 42 -2.08 8.71 21.11
C SER A 42 -3.21 7.74 21.41
N THR A 43 -4.47 8.19 21.33
CA THR A 43 -5.64 7.33 21.50
C THR A 43 -5.71 6.26 20.43
N TYR A 44 -5.47 6.62 19.16
CA TYR A 44 -5.42 5.66 18.06
C TYR A 44 -4.33 4.59 18.29
N TYR A 45 -3.09 5.00 18.58
CA TYR A 45 -2.00 4.04 18.79
C TYR A 45 -2.25 3.15 20.02
N ARG A 46 -2.84 3.69 21.09
CA ARG A 46 -3.25 2.88 22.22
C ARG A 46 -4.29 1.82 21.83
N TRP A 47 -5.28 2.14 21.00
CA TRP A 47 -6.23 1.15 20.51
C TRP A 47 -5.57 0.07 19.65
N ILE A 48 -4.55 0.43 18.86
CA ILE A 48 -3.76 -0.54 18.09
C ILE A 48 -3.03 -1.52 19.02
N GLU A 49 -2.55 -1.07 20.17
CA GLU A 49 -1.86 -1.91 21.17
C GLU A 49 -2.84 -2.78 21.99
N GLU A 50 -4.00 -2.22 22.35
CA GLU A 50 -4.96 -2.86 23.27
C GLU A 50 -5.98 -3.77 22.57
N ASP A 51 -6.23 -3.56 21.26
CA ASP A 51 -7.27 -4.25 20.51
C ASP A 51 -6.76 -4.76 19.16
N GLU A 52 -6.38 -6.05 19.12
CA GLU A 52 -5.86 -6.71 17.92
C GLU A 52 -6.89 -6.77 16.79
N LYS A 53 -8.19 -6.82 17.09
CA LYS A 53 -9.24 -6.80 16.06
C LYS A 53 -9.26 -5.43 15.37
N PHE A 54 -9.27 -4.36 16.15
CA PHE A 54 -9.22 -2.99 15.62
C PHE A 54 -7.95 -2.74 14.83
N LYS A 55 -6.80 -3.23 15.30
CA LYS A 55 -5.53 -3.15 14.58
C LYS A 55 -5.61 -3.75 13.18
N ARG A 56 -6.09 -4.99 13.06
CA ARG A 56 -6.25 -5.66 11.76
C ARG A 56 -7.20 -4.87 10.85
N GLU A 57 -8.38 -4.49 11.35
CA GLU A 57 -9.35 -3.72 10.56
C GLU A 57 -8.78 -2.37 10.11
N SER A 58 -7.94 -1.74 10.94
CA SER A 58 -7.28 -0.49 10.61
C SER A 58 -6.18 -0.66 9.56
N GLU A 59 -5.42 -1.75 9.60
CA GLU A 59 -4.43 -2.10 8.59
C GLU A 59 -5.09 -2.40 7.24
N GLU A 60 -6.19 -3.15 7.24
CA GLU A 60 -7.01 -3.42 6.04
C GLU A 60 -7.57 -2.11 5.46
N ALA A 61 -8.15 -1.24 6.29
CA ALA A 61 -8.67 0.05 5.85
C ALA A 61 -7.58 0.97 5.27
N LEU A 62 -6.37 0.94 5.82
CA LEU A 62 -5.23 1.68 5.26
C LEU A 62 -4.82 1.16 3.89
N GLN A 63 -4.86 -0.16 3.67
CA GLN A 63 -4.58 -0.76 2.37
C GLN A 63 -5.64 -0.38 1.34
N ASP A 64 -6.92 -0.53 1.70
CA ASP A 64 -8.06 -0.14 0.85
C ASP A 64 -7.99 1.35 0.49
N GLY A 65 -7.76 2.21 1.48
CA GLY A 65 -7.63 3.65 1.27
C GLY A 65 -6.43 4.02 0.42
N THR A 66 -5.32 3.29 0.55
CA THR A 66 -4.14 3.49 -0.31
C THR A 66 -4.46 3.14 -1.75
N ALA A 67 -5.12 2.02 -2.00
CA ALA A 67 -5.57 1.63 -3.34
C ALA A 67 -6.53 2.66 -3.94
N PHE A 68 -7.48 3.18 -3.15
CA PHE A 68 -8.41 4.23 -3.56
C PHE A 68 -7.69 5.52 -3.98
N VAL A 69 -6.76 6.02 -3.15
CA VAL A 69 -5.99 7.23 -3.46
C VAL A 69 -5.10 7.04 -4.69
N ILE A 70 -4.50 5.85 -4.85
CA ILE A 70 -3.75 5.50 -6.07
C ILE A 70 -4.66 5.59 -7.30
N GLY A 71 -5.87 5.01 -7.24
CA GLY A 71 -6.84 5.06 -8.34
C GLY A 71 -7.23 6.50 -8.72
N ILE A 72 -7.42 7.39 -7.73
CA ILE A 72 -7.63 8.82 -7.99
C ILE A 72 -6.43 9.42 -8.72
N GLY A 73 -5.22 9.12 -8.25
CA GLY A 73 -3.97 9.57 -8.88
C GLY A 73 -3.86 9.11 -10.34
N GLU A 74 -4.22 7.85 -10.63
CA GLU A 74 -4.24 7.31 -11.98
C GLU A 74 -5.23 8.04 -12.88
N VAL A 75 -6.47 8.26 -12.42
CA VAL A 75 -7.47 9.04 -13.16
C VAL A 75 -6.98 10.45 -13.45
N GLN A 76 -6.36 11.11 -12.46
CA GLN A 76 -5.78 12.44 -12.63
C GLN A 76 -4.62 12.46 -13.62
N LEU A 77 -3.75 11.45 -13.57
CA LEU A 77 -2.66 11.27 -14.52
C LEU A 77 -3.20 11.15 -15.95
N PHE A 78 -4.20 10.30 -16.17
CA PHE A 78 -4.82 10.13 -17.50
C PHE A 78 -5.49 11.42 -17.99
N ARG A 79 -6.12 12.19 -17.10
CA ARG A 79 -6.66 13.52 -17.44
C ARG A 79 -5.55 14.45 -17.95
N MET A 80 -4.42 14.52 -17.23
CA MET A 80 -3.29 15.36 -17.65
C MET A 80 -2.66 14.89 -18.97
N VAL A 81 -2.61 13.59 -19.22
CA VAL A 81 -2.18 13.03 -20.51
C VAL A 81 -3.12 13.46 -21.64
N LYS A 82 -4.44 13.40 -21.42
CA LYS A 82 -5.46 13.86 -22.38
C LYS A 82 -5.35 15.36 -22.67
N GLU A 83 -4.97 16.15 -21.67
CA GLU A 83 -4.71 17.59 -21.80
C GLU A 83 -3.34 17.92 -22.45
N GLY A 84 -2.54 16.91 -22.84
CA GLY A 84 -1.27 17.12 -23.52
C GLY A 84 -0.14 17.59 -22.60
N LYS A 85 -0.25 17.40 -21.28
CA LYS A 85 0.81 17.78 -20.33
C LYS A 85 2.02 16.87 -20.51
N MET A 86 3.09 17.38 -21.12
CA MET A 86 4.30 16.59 -21.41
C MET A 86 4.92 15.86 -20.21
N PRO A 87 4.98 16.44 -18.99
CA PRO A 87 5.47 15.71 -17.82
C PRO A 87 4.67 14.43 -17.53
N ALA A 88 3.34 14.48 -17.65
CA ALA A 88 2.46 13.33 -17.43
C ALA A 88 2.64 12.26 -18.52
N ILE A 89 2.75 12.67 -19.79
CA ILE A 89 3.01 11.76 -20.92
C ILE A 89 4.35 11.06 -20.75
N SER A 90 5.41 11.82 -20.44
CA SER A 90 6.74 11.27 -20.20
C SER A 90 6.74 10.29 -19.03
N PHE A 91 6.10 10.65 -17.92
CA PHE A 91 5.95 9.77 -16.77
C PHE A 91 5.28 8.45 -17.15
N LEU A 92 4.13 8.50 -17.85
CA LEU A 92 3.40 7.30 -18.27
C LEU A 92 4.25 6.40 -19.17
N LEU A 93 4.87 6.96 -20.21
CA LEU A 93 5.67 6.19 -21.17
C LEU A 93 6.87 5.50 -20.50
N ARG A 94 7.60 6.22 -19.63
CA ARG A 94 8.77 5.70 -18.91
C ARG A 94 8.43 4.52 -17.99
N HIS A 95 7.23 4.48 -17.41
CA HIS A 95 6.85 3.45 -16.44
C HIS A 95 6.00 2.31 -17.04
N ARG A 96 5.41 2.51 -18.22
CA ARG A 96 4.54 1.49 -18.86
C ARG A 96 5.13 0.88 -20.13
N HIS A 97 6.15 1.49 -20.73
CA HIS A 97 6.72 1.00 -21.98
C HIS A 97 8.25 0.92 -21.91
N ALA A 98 8.79 -0.30 -22.00
CA ALA A 98 10.21 -0.59 -21.81
C ALA A 98 11.15 0.26 -22.70
N ALA A 99 10.74 0.55 -23.94
CA ALA A 99 11.53 1.39 -24.86
C ALA A 99 11.79 2.83 -24.34
N TYR A 100 10.95 3.31 -23.42
CA TYR A 100 11.08 4.64 -22.81
C TYR A 100 11.63 4.57 -21.39
N GLY A 101 11.79 3.37 -20.81
CA GLY A 101 12.44 3.17 -19.53
C GLY A 101 13.91 3.58 -19.65
N GLY A 102 14.34 4.55 -18.83
CA GLY A 102 15.76 4.92 -18.79
C GLY A 102 16.62 3.69 -18.46
N LYS A 103 17.81 3.59 -19.05
CA LYS A 103 18.80 2.61 -18.58
C LYS A 103 18.98 2.83 -17.08
N PRO A 104 18.94 1.78 -16.23
CA PRO A 104 19.23 1.95 -14.82
C PRO A 104 20.59 2.64 -14.72
N GLU A 105 20.61 3.78 -14.04
CA GLU A 105 21.86 4.46 -13.75
C GLU A 105 22.74 3.44 -13.02
N LYS A 106 23.90 3.13 -13.58
CA LYS A 106 24.86 2.26 -12.90
C LYS A 106 25.29 3.00 -11.64
N VAL A 107 24.61 2.72 -10.54
CA VAL A 107 25.10 3.08 -9.22
C VAL A 107 26.43 2.35 -9.08
N ASN A 108 27.54 3.09 -9.11
CA ASN A 108 28.85 2.57 -8.72
C ASN A 108 28.81 2.33 -7.21
N SER A 109 28.02 1.35 -6.75
CA SER A 109 28.21 0.80 -5.42
C SER A 109 29.50 0.00 -5.51
N GLN A 110 30.57 0.53 -4.93
CA GLN A 110 31.65 -0.33 -4.46
C GLN A 110 30.99 -1.29 -3.46
N ILE A 111 30.61 -2.46 -3.95
CA ILE A 111 30.11 -3.54 -3.11
C ILE A 111 31.35 -4.03 -2.37
N GLU A 112 31.48 -3.64 -1.11
CA GLU A 112 32.38 -4.33 -0.19
C GLU A 112 31.93 -5.79 -0.16
N VAL A 113 32.88 -6.67 -0.42
CA VAL A 113 32.74 -8.12 -0.58
C VAL A 113 31.81 -8.70 0.50
N THR A 114 30.65 -9.23 0.11
CA THR A 114 29.80 -10.03 0.99
C THR A 114 30.61 -11.23 1.47
N THR A 115 30.62 -11.46 2.79
CA THR A 115 31.20 -12.69 3.34
C THR A 115 30.38 -13.90 2.88
N PRO A 116 30.96 -15.11 2.79
CA PRO A 116 30.28 -16.32 2.29
C PRO A 116 28.95 -16.65 3.00
N GLU A 117 28.81 -16.23 4.27
CA GLU A 117 27.58 -16.41 5.06
C GLU A 117 26.43 -15.51 4.60
N GLN A 118 26.72 -14.33 4.07
CA GLN A 118 25.70 -13.37 3.62
C GLN A 118 25.08 -13.80 2.28
N ASP A 119 25.86 -14.46 1.42
CA ASP A 119 25.38 -14.98 0.13
C ASP A 119 24.35 -16.10 0.30
N GLU A 120 24.48 -16.94 1.33
CA GLU A 120 23.52 -18.01 1.60
C GLU A 120 22.15 -17.45 2.06
N ILE A 121 22.17 -16.39 2.86
CA ILE A 121 20.96 -15.70 3.34
C ILE A 121 20.23 -15.03 2.18
N ILE A 122 20.97 -14.36 1.29
CA ILE A 122 20.41 -13.71 0.09
C ILE A 122 19.82 -14.77 -0.85
N ARG A 123 20.51 -15.89 -1.07
CA ARG A 123 20.02 -16.99 -1.91
C ARG A 123 18.71 -17.57 -1.37
N LYS A 124 18.64 -17.85 -0.07
CA LYS A 124 17.44 -18.39 0.58
C LYS A 124 16.27 -17.40 0.55
N ALA A 125 16.54 -16.10 0.72
CA ALA A 125 15.54 -15.05 0.62
C ALA A 125 15.02 -14.88 -0.83
N MET A 126 15.90 -14.96 -1.83
CA MET A 126 15.51 -14.94 -3.25
C MET A 126 14.65 -16.17 -3.61
N GLU A 127 15.05 -17.37 -3.19
CA GLU A 127 14.28 -18.59 -3.43
C GLU A 127 12.87 -18.52 -2.83
N SER A 128 12.74 -17.94 -1.63
CA SER A 128 11.44 -17.76 -0.97
C SER A 128 10.56 -16.68 -1.63
N ALA A 129 11.15 -15.68 -2.29
CA ALA A 129 10.43 -14.54 -2.84
C ALA A 129 10.00 -14.72 -4.31
N ILE A 130 10.68 -15.57 -5.07
CA ILE A 130 10.47 -15.71 -6.53
C ILE A 130 9.32 -16.69 -6.87
N PHE A 131 9.00 -17.63 -5.98
CA PHE A 131 8.04 -18.71 -6.29
C PHE A 131 6.55 -18.31 -6.43
N PRO A 132 6.00 -17.31 -5.72
CA PRO A 132 4.57 -16.97 -5.84
C PRO A 132 4.18 -16.26 -7.15
N SER A 133 5.10 -15.54 -7.82
CA SER A 133 4.77 -14.72 -9.00
C SER A 133 4.93 -15.45 -10.34
N ILE A 134 5.79 -16.47 -10.45
CA ILE A 134 6.05 -17.14 -11.75
C ILE A 134 5.03 -18.24 -12.07
N ILE A 135 4.43 -18.89 -11.07
CA ILE A 135 3.43 -19.94 -11.31
C ILE A 135 2.12 -19.38 -11.90
N ASN A 136 1.75 -18.13 -11.60
CA ASN A 136 0.53 -17.52 -12.14
C ASN A 136 0.65 -17.07 -13.62
N LEU A 137 1.85 -17.08 -14.21
CA LEU A 137 2.05 -16.67 -15.61
C LEU A 137 2.25 -17.85 -16.57
N MET A 138 2.53 -19.06 -16.07
CA MET A 138 2.78 -20.25 -16.90
C MET A 138 1.59 -21.21 -17.04
N THR A 139 0.42 -20.92 -16.44
CA THR A 139 -0.76 -21.81 -16.49
C THR A 139 -2.00 -21.19 -17.14
N SER A 140 -1.91 -20.02 -17.79
CA SER A 140 -3.01 -19.46 -18.58
C SER A 140 -2.93 -19.91 -20.04
N PRO A 141 -3.92 -20.63 -20.61
CA PRO A 141 -3.87 -21.16 -21.98
C PRO A 141 -4.01 -20.13 -23.12
N ASP A 142 -4.18 -18.84 -22.83
CA ASP A 142 -4.74 -17.88 -23.81
C ASP A 142 -3.71 -17.07 -24.62
N ASN A 143 -2.60 -17.65 -25.06
CA ASN A 143 -1.69 -16.94 -25.98
C ASN A 143 -1.24 -17.75 -27.21
N LEU A 144 -2.20 -18.45 -27.83
CA LEU A 144 -2.10 -18.96 -29.18
C LEU A 144 -3.11 -18.26 -30.09
N CYS A 145 -2.87 -16.99 -30.40
CA CYS A 145 -3.38 -16.37 -31.63
C CYS A 145 -2.85 -14.94 -31.76
N GLN A 146 -1.92 -14.74 -32.70
CA GLN A 146 -1.88 -13.66 -33.70
C GLN A 146 -0.43 -13.35 -34.12
N THR A 147 0.04 -14.09 -35.11
CA THR A 147 0.99 -13.59 -36.11
C THR A 147 0.33 -13.82 -37.46
N SER A 148 -0.19 -12.75 -38.07
CA SER A 148 -0.42 -12.66 -39.52
C SER A 148 0.78 -12.01 -40.16
#